data_AF-A0A846XCZ2-F1
#
_entry.id   AF-A0A846XCZ2-F1
#
_cell.length_a   1.000
_cell.length_b   1.000
_cell.length_c   1.000
_cell.angle_alpha   90.00
_cell.angle_beta   90.00
_cell.angle_gamma   90.00
#
_symmetry.space_group_name_H-M   'P 1'
#
loop_
_entity.id
_entity.type
_entity.pdbx_description
1 polymer ?
#
loop_
_entity_poly.entity_id
_entity_poly.type
_entity_poly.pdbx_seq_one_letter_code
_entity_poly.pdbx_strand_id
1 'polypeptide(L)'
;MLPRRALGRQLRKMRLRQGITQSGAARVAEISPQSYGRLEDGRTTKVTDLAMNALCNAFSSTDEERLIVLDLAQAVRKPAGFEGGWWLSHRATITKNFSDFVTLEESATHIFSWETCIVPGLLQTREYRRALLWAEFPEMPSHQVESILDAVVRRQELLNKADFHFEGLIAESVLTTVIGGPAVLAGQLSHLLAVSRRSSVTMRVVGRSANDQVGMVTGPFVLFDLPPMPTSRLRQAPVVYMEGHFGRIYLDDVSEVAEYARVRERLRRTAYSEKDSGELVLAALKEWDNEEPINCPVDKKQ
;
A
#
# COMPACT_ATOMS: atom_id res chain seq x y z
N MET A 1 -3.57 7.41 -8.96
CA MET A 1 -3.56 6.83 -10.34
C MET A 1 -4.72 5.85 -10.60
N LEU A 2 -5.07 5.01 -9.63
CA LEU A 2 -5.96 3.85 -9.80
C LEU A 2 -7.42 4.16 -10.17
N PRO A 3 -8.10 5.16 -9.56
CA PRO A 3 -9.47 5.50 -9.96
C PRO A 3 -9.58 5.90 -11.43
N ARG A 4 -8.53 6.51 -12.00
CA ARG A 4 -8.49 6.88 -13.43
C ARG A 4 -8.40 5.66 -14.32
N ARG A 5 -7.53 4.69 -13.99
CA ARG A 5 -7.40 3.42 -14.72
C ARG A 5 -8.71 2.64 -14.68
N ALA A 6 -9.33 2.53 -13.50
CA ALA A 6 -10.62 1.87 -13.34
C ALA A 6 -11.74 2.55 -14.14
N LEU A 7 -11.84 3.88 -14.08
CA LEU A 7 -12.79 4.66 -14.87
C LEU A 7 -12.59 4.43 -16.37
N GLY A 8 -11.34 4.51 -16.84
CA GLY A 8 -10.98 4.31 -18.24
C GLY A 8 -11.34 2.91 -18.75
N ARG A 9 -11.04 1.86 -17.97
CA ARG A 9 -11.44 0.47 -18.30
C ARG A 9 -12.96 0.32 -18.39
N GLN A 10 -13.70 0.88 -17.42
CA GLN A 10 -15.16 0.79 -17.39
C GLN A 10 -15.78 1.48 -18.60
N LEU A 11 -15.35 2.72 -18.90
CA LEU A 11 -15.81 3.45 -20.08
C LEU A 11 -15.45 2.73 -21.39
N ARG A 12 -14.23 2.19 -21.50
CA ARG A 12 -13.80 1.41 -22.68
C ARG A 12 -14.65 0.16 -22.88
N LYS A 13 -14.94 -0.59 -21.82
CA LYS A 13 -15.82 -1.77 -21.85
C LYS A 13 -17.20 -1.41 -22.38
N MET A 14 -17.81 -0.36 -21.82
CA MET A 14 -19.15 0.11 -22.21
C MET A 14 -19.19 0.65 -23.64
N ARG A 15 -18.16 1.40 -24.05
CA ARG A 15 -18.02 1.92 -25.40
C ARG A 15 -17.89 0.81 -26.44
N LEU A 16 -17.02 -0.17 -26.20
CA LEU A 16 -16.81 -1.31 -27.11
C LEU A 16 -18.08 -2.15 -27.26
N ARG A 17 -18.86 -2.32 -26.19
CA ARG A 17 -20.15 -3.02 -26.23
C ARG A 17 -21.13 -2.37 -27.21
N GLN A 18 -21.14 -1.05 -27.31
CA GLN A 18 -22.00 -0.31 -28.25
C GLN A 18 -21.37 -0.07 -29.63
N GLY A 19 -20.16 -0.58 -29.89
CA GLY A 19 -19.46 -0.36 -31.15
C GLY A 19 -19.07 1.09 -31.44
N ILE A 20 -19.07 1.97 -30.42
CA ILE A 20 -18.78 3.40 -30.59
C ILE A 20 -17.26 3.61 -30.69
N THR A 21 -16.81 4.44 -31.63
CA THR A 21 -15.39 4.79 -31.76
C THR A 21 -14.96 5.80 -30.68
N GLN A 22 -13.67 5.87 -30.36
CA GLN A 22 -13.16 6.87 -29.40
C GLN A 22 -13.50 8.30 -29.83
N SER A 23 -13.42 8.61 -31.13
CA SER A 23 -13.80 9.92 -31.67
C SER A 23 -15.31 10.19 -31.53
N GLY A 24 -16.15 9.17 -31.69
CA GLY A 24 -17.59 9.29 -31.45
C GLY A 24 -17.91 9.58 -29.99
N ALA A 25 -17.27 8.85 -29.07
CA ALA A 25 -17.43 9.09 -27.64
C ALA A 25 -16.88 10.46 -27.19
N ALA A 26 -15.78 10.93 -27.77
CA ALA A 26 -15.25 12.26 -27.51
C ALA A 26 -16.25 13.36 -27.89
N ARG A 27 -16.95 13.19 -29.03
CA ARG A 27 -18.00 14.11 -29.47
C ARG A 27 -19.19 14.13 -28.50
N VAL A 28 -19.63 12.96 -28.02
CA VAL A 28 -20.69 12.84 -27.01
C VAL A 28 -20.34 13.57 -25.73
N ALA A 29 -19.09 13.43 -25.27
CA ALA A 29 -18.64 14.03 -24.03
C ALA A 29 -18.20 15.50 -24.17
N GLU A 30 -18.30 16.07 -25.37
CA GLU A 30 -17.84 17.42 -25.74
C GLU A 30 -16.37 17.70 -25.36
N ILE A 31 -15.49 16.72 -25.60
CA ILE A 31 -14.04 16.84 -25.38
C ILE A 31 -13.25 16.43 -26.63
N SER A 32 -11.96 16.77 -26.66
CA SER A 32 -11.10 16.37 -27.78
C SER A 32 -10.90 14.84 -27.80
N PRO A 33 -10.70 14.23 -28.98
CA PRO A 33 -10.37 12.80 -29.10
C PRO A 33 -9.14 12.39 -28.27
N GLN A 34 -8.15 13.29 -28.17
CA GLN A 34 -6.97 13.09 -27.33
C GLN A 34 -7.32 13.04 -25.83
N SER A 35 -8.19 13.94 -25.36
CA SER A 35 -8.66 13.95 -23.96
C SER A 35 -9.47 12.71 -23.63
N TYR A 36 -10.28 12.20 -24.57
CA TYR A 36 -11.00 10.94 -24.42
C TYR A 36 -10.06 9.73 -24.43
N GLY A 37 -9.07 9.68 -25.32
CA GLY A 37 -8.05 8.63 -25.31
C GLY A 37 -7.31 8.59 -23.96
N ARG A 38 -6.90 9.75 -23.44
CA ARG A 38 -6.30 9.86 -22.09
C ARG A 38 -7.24 9.38 -20.99
N LEU A 39 -8.54 9.62 -21.11
CA LEU A 39 -9.55 9.16 -20.18
C LEU A 39 -9.59 7.62 -20.13
N GLU A 40 -9.63 6.96 -21.29
CA GLU A 40 -9.62 5.49 -21.37
C GLU A 40 -8.28 4.88 -20.92
N ASP A 41 -7.17 5.54 -21.20
CA ASP A 41 -5.83 5.13 -20.77
C ASP A 41 -5.57 5.37 -19.27
N GLY A 42 -6.51 5.98 -18.55
CA GLY A 42 -6.35 6.36 -17.14
C GLY A 42 -5.30 7.45 -16.89
N ARG A 43 -4.94 8.22 -17.93
CA ARG A 43 -4.03 9.36 -17.84
C ARG A 43 -4.76 10.60 -17.30
N THR A 44 -3.99 11.61 -16.90
CA THR A 44 -4.55 12.86 -16.37
C THR A 44 -5.38 13.57 -17.44
N THR A 45 -6.66 13.78 -17.16
CA THR A 45 -7.61 14.55 -17.96
C THR A 45 -8.72 15.09 -17.07
N LYS A 46 -9.47 16.10 -17.55
CA LYS A 46 -10.59 16.68 -16.82
C LYS A 46 -11.78 15.72 -16.88
N VAL A 47 -12.34 15.40 -15.72
CA VAL A 47 -13.53 14.55 -15.59
C VAL A 47 -14.66 15.38 -15.00
N THR A 48 -15.83 15.38 -15.61
CA THR A 48 -17.02 16.10 -15.13
C THR A 48 -18.23 15.18 -15.13
N ASP A 49 -19.17 15.40 -14.22
CA ASP A 49 -20.40 14.58 -14.17
C ASP A 49 -21.25 14.74 -15.42
N LEU A 50 -21.25 15.92 -16.03
CA LEU A 50 -21.93 16.15 -17.31
C LEU A 50 -21.39 15.22 -18.40
N ALA A 51 -20.06 15.18 -18.58
CA ALA A 51 -19.42 14.31 -19.56
C ALA A 51 -19.67 12.83 -19.26
N MET A 52 -19.61 12.43 -17.98
CA MET A 52 -19.84 11.04 -17.58
C MET A 52 -21.28 10.61 -17.82
N ASN A 53 -22.26 11.45 -17.49
CA ASN A 53 -23.68 11.16 -17.74
C ASN A 53 -23.98 11.10 -19.24
N ALA A 54 -23.42 12.02 -20.04
CA ALA A 54 -23.56 11.99 -21.49
C ALA A 54 -23.02 10.68 -22.11
N LEU A 55 -21.83 10.26 -21.67
CA LEU A 55 -21.24 8.98 -22.06
C LEU A 55 -22.11 7.79 -21.61
N CYS A 56 -22.62 7.81 -20.37
CA CYS A 56 -23.48 6.75 -19.88
C CYS A 56 -24.77 6.61 -20.72
N ASN A 57 -25.35 7.72 -21.14
CA ASN A 57 -26.52 7.74 -22.02
C ASN A 57 -26.18 7.15 -23.38
N ALA A 58 -25.10 7.61 -24.01
CA ALA A 58 -24.68 7.12 -25.32
C ALA A 58 -24.26 5.64 -25.31
N PHE A 59 -23.78 5.14 -24.18
CA PHE A 59 -23.36 3.74 -24.02
C PHE A 59 -24.51 2.81 -23.60
N SER A 60 -25.74 3.33 -23.51
CA SER A 60 -26.92 2.61 -23.02
C SER A 60 -26.63 1.86 -21.72
N SER A 61 -26.04 2.59 -20.78
CA SER A 61 -25.59 2.04 -19.50
C SER A 61 -26.78 1.68 -18.62
N THR A 62 -26.68 0.58 -17.88
CA THR A 62 -27.62 0.32 -16.80
C THR A 62 -27.47 1.36 -15.69
N ASP A 63 -28.46 1.48 -14.82
CA ASP A 63 -28.37 2.39 -13.67
C ASP A 63 -27.20 2.03 -12.75
N GLU A 64 -26.95 0.74 -12.55
CA GLU A 64 -25.79 0.25 -11.82
C GLU A 64 -24.47 0.69 -12.47
N GLU A 65 -24.31 0.52 -13.80
CA GLU A 65 -23.12 0.96 -14.52
C GLU A 65 -22.91 2.48 -14.44
N ARG A 66 -23.99 3.24 -14.52
CA ARG A 66 -23.94 4.71 -14.36
C ARG A 66 -23.45 5.09 -12.96
N LEU A 67 -23.97 4.45 -11.91
CA LEU A 67 -23.53 4.70 -10.53
C LEU A 67 -22.03 4.39 -10.34
N ILE A 68 -21.53 3.29 -10.92
CA ILE A 68 -20.09 2.95 -10.91
C ILE A 68 -19.26 4.07 -11.55
N VAL A 69 -19.66 4.51 -12.75
CA VAL A 69 -18.93 5.55 -13.49
C VAL A 69 -18.88 6.85 -12.70
N LEU A 70 -19.99 7.25 -12.07
CA LEU A 70 -20.07 8.46 -11.27
C LEU A 70 -19.24 8.38 -9.99
N ASP A 71 -19.27 7.24 -9.27
CA ASP A 71 -18.42 7.03 -8.09
C ASP A 71 -16.93 7.09 -8.47
N LEU A 72 -16.53 6.43 -9.58
CA LEU A 72 -15.15 6.47 -10.07
C LEU A 72 -14.74 7.88 -10.50
N ALA A 73 -15.63 8.61 -11.19
CA ALA A 73 -15.39 10.00 -11.58
C ALA A 73 -15.23 10.92 -10.36
N GLN A 74 -16.02 10.71 -9.31
CA GLN A 74 -15.87 11.41 -8.05
C GLN A 74 -14.52 11.10 -7.41
N ALA A 75 -14.12 9.83 -7.33
CA ALA A 75 -12.81 9.42 -6.79
C ALA A 75 -11.63 9.97 -7.60
N VAL A 76 -11.79 10.20 -8.91
CA VAL A 76 -10.78 10.86 -9.76
C VAL A 76 -10.64 12.35 -9.42
N ARG A 77 -11.75 13.04 -9.15
CA ARG A 77 -11.78 14.48 -8.83
C ARG A 77 -11.38 14.76 -7.39
N LYS A 78 -11.83 13.91 -6.46
CA LYS A 78 -11.61 13.98 -5.02
C LYS A 78 -11.07 12.64 -4.54
N PRO A 79 -9.76 12.37 -4.71
CA PRO A 79 -9.15 11.19 -4.11
C PRO A 79 -9.37 11.25 -2.59
N ALA A 80 -9.69 10.11 -1.97
CA ALA A 80 -9.78 10.03 -0.51
C ALA A 80 -8.46 10.52 0.12
N GLY A 81 -8.59 11.31 1.19
CA GLY A 81 -7.46 11.99 1.85
C GLY A 81 -6.92 13.24 1.14
N PHE A 82 -7.43 13.63 -0.04
CA PHE A 82 -6.98 14.86 -0.73
C PHE A 82 -7.49 16.15 -0.05
N GLU A 83 -8.66 16.10 0.59
CA GLU A 83 -9.17 17.21 1.41
C GLU A 83 -8.45 17.21 2.77
N GLY A 84 -7.27 17.86 2.84
CA GLY A 84 -6.48 18.00 4.07
C GLY A 84 -5.31 17.01 4.21
N GLY A 85 -4.93 16.32 3.13
CA GLY A 85 -3.86 15.34 3.12
C GLY A 85 -2.58 15.88 3.73
N TRP A 86 -2.21 15.36 4.89
CA TRP A 86 -1.09 15.87 5.66
C TRP A 86 0.26 15.72 4.93
N TRP A 87 0.37 14.76 4.01
CA TRP A 87 1.55 14.60 3.17
C TRP A 87 1.71 15.74 2.17
N LEU A 88 0.67 16.56 1.96
CA LEU A 88 0.73 17.77 1.12
C LEU A 88 1.78 18.75 1.65
N SER A 89 1.93 18.88 2.98
CA SER A 89 2.99 19.70 3.58
C SER A 89 4.40 19.11 3.45
N HIS A 90 4.49 17.84 3.04
CA HIS A 90 5.74 17.09 2.89
C HIS A 90 6.10 16.83 1.41
N ARG A 91 5.41 17.46 0.46
CA ARG A 91 5.54 17.22 -1.00
C ARG A 91 6.93 17.47 -1.59
N ALA A 92 7.73 18.33 -0.97
CA ALA A 92 9.10 18.59 -1.42
C ALA A 92 10.01 17.37 -1.21
N THR A 93 9.69 16.52 -0.22
CA THR A 93 10.50 15.38 0.22
C THR A 93 9.87 14.05 -0.19
N ILE A 94 8.53 13.99 -0.25
CA ILE A 94 7.78 12.79 -0.60
C ILE A 94 7.58 12.70 -2.11
N THR A 95 8.14 11.66 -2.75
CA THR A 95 7.94 11.43 -4.19
C THR A 95 6.46 11.25 -4.53
N LYS A 96 6.06 11.67 -5.74
CA LYS A 96 4.66 11.60 -6.23
C LYS A 96 4.03 10.22 -6.07
N ASN A 97 4.81 9.15 -6.22
CA ASN A 97 4.30 7.77 -6.12
C ASN A 97 4.03 7.33 -4.67
N PHE A 98 4.71 7.91 -3.67
CA PHE A 98 4.38 7.65 -2.26
C PHE A 98 3.02 8.26 -1.87
N SER A 99 2.59 9.33 -2.53
CA SER A 99 1.26 9.91 -2.28
C SER A 99 0.11 8.97 -2.69
N ASP A 100 0.27 8.20 -3.78
CA ASP A 100 -0.71 7.19 -4.18
C ASP A 100 -0.75 6.03 -3.15
N PHE A 101 0.39 5.64 -2.57
CA PHE A 101 0.44 4.67 -1.49
C PHE A 101 -0.32 5.15 -0.25
N VAL A 102 -0.02 6.37 0.24
CA VAL A 102 -0.68 6.92 1.43
C VAL A 102 -2.19 7.06 1.23
N THR A 103 -2.63 7.48 0.03
CA THR A 103 -4.06 7.52 -0.29
C THR A 103 -4.72 6.14 -0.20
N LEU A 104 -4.07 5.08 -0.70
CA LEU A 104 -4.59 3.71 -0.55
C LEU A 104 -4.62 3.28 0.92
N GLU A 105 -3.55 3.57 1.65
CA GLU A 105 -3.42 3.26 3.07
C GLU A 105 -4.54 3.90 3.89
N GLU A 106 -4.84 5.17 3.64
CA GLU A 106 -5.92 5.89 4.32
C GLU A 106 -7.33 5.46 3.92
N SER A 107 -7.47 4.92 2.71
CA SER A 107 -8.76 4.46 2.16
C SER A 107 -9.09 3.02 2.52
N ALA A 108 -8.08 2.20 2.84
CA ALA A 108 -8.27 0.78 3.10
C ALA A 108 -8.99 0.54 4.42
N THR A 109 -9.86 -0.46 4.44
CA THR A 109 -10.45 -1.02 5.67
C THR A 109 -9.59 -2.16 6.23
N HIS A 110 -8.83 -2.82 5.36
CA HIS A 110 -7.89 -3.85 5.76
C HIS A 110 -6.63 -3.79 4.90
N ILE A 111 -5.47 -3.90 5.55
CA ILE A 111 -4.16 -3.94 4.89
C ILE A 111 -3.47 -5.22 5.30
N PHE A 112 -3.12 -6.03 4.31
CA PHE A 112 -2.22 -7.17 4.48
C PHE A 112 -0.83 -6.79 3.98
N SER A 113 0.20 -7.07 4.77
CA SER A 113 1.61 -6.84 4.39
C SER A 113 2.42 -8.10 4.63
N TRP A 114 3.14 -8.54 3.59
CA TRP A 114 4.14 -9.59 3.68
C TRP A 114 5.51 -8.97 3.48
N GLU A 115 6.39 -9.11 4.49
CA GLU A 115 7.74 -8.56 4.45
C GLU A 115 8.79 -9.63 4.75
N THR A 116 9.86 -9.65 3.96
CA THR A 116 10.92 -10.68 4.05
C THR A 116 12.21 -10.17 4.68
N CYS A 117 12.45 -8.86 4.63
CA CYS A 117 13.74 -8.26 4.99
C CYS A 117 13.64 -7.13 6.03
N ILE A 118 12.49 -6.48 6.14
CA ILE A 118 12.28 -5.34 7.04
C ILE A 118 10.94 -5.47 7.74
N VAL A 119 10.77 -4.79 8.87
CA VAL A 119 9.47 -4.70 9.54
C VAL A 119 8.48 -3.91 8.67
N PRO A 120 7.17 -4.27 8.60
CA PRO A 120 6.18 -3.49 7.86
C PRO A 120 6.13 -2.03 8.30
N GLY A 121 6.02 -1.10 7.35
CA GLY A 121 6.16 0.35 7.61
C GLY A 121 5.25 0.91 8.70
N LEU A 122 4.01 0.41 8.82
CA LEU A 122 3.06 0.82 9.87
C LEU A 122 3.46 0.34 11.27
N LEU A 123 4.38 -0.61 11.39
CA LEU A 123 4.88 -1.14 12.66
C LEU A 123 6.32 -0.72 12.96
N GLN A 124 6.92 0.18 12.16
CA GLN A 124 8.31 0.63 12.36
C GLN A 124 8.40 1.72 13.44
N THR A 125 9.42 1.68 14.28
CA THR A 125 9.78 2.80 15.16
C THR A 125 10.45 3.92 14.38
N ARG A 126 10.51 5.12 14.98
CA ARG A 126 11.17 6.27 14.36
C ARG A 126 12.65 5.98 14.10
N GLU A 127 13.33 5.34 15.05
CA GLU A 127 14.75 5.01 15.00
C GLU A 127 15.04 3.97 13.92
N TYR A 128 14.21 2.92 13.83
CA TYR A 128 14.33 1.89 12.81
C TYR A 128 14.13 2.48 11.41
N ARG A 129 13.09 3.32 11.23
CA ARG A 129 12.85 3.99 9.95
C ARG A 129 13.97 4.96 9.58
N ARG A 130 14.55 5.67 10.56
CA ARG A 130 15.68 6.58 10.33
C ARG A 130 16.89 5.82 9.77
N ALA A 131 17.22 4.68 10.35
CA ALA A 131 18.31 3.83 9.87
C ALA A 131 18.08 3.33 8.43
N LEU A 132 16.85 2.95 8.08
CA LEU A 132 16.50 2.61 6.69
C LEU A 132 16.66 3.80 5.73
N LEU A 133 16.21 4.98 6.12
CA LEU A 133 16.31 6.19 5.29
C LEU A 133 17.76 6.57 5.00
N TRP A 134 18.67 6.44 5.98
CA TRP A 134 20.09 6.69 5.75
C TRP A 134 20.76 5.61 4.88
N ALA A 135 20.30 4.36 4.95
CA ALA A 135 20.76 3.31 4.05
C ALA A 135 20.28 3.55 2.60
N GLU A 136 19.05 4.03 2.43
CA GLU A 136 18.46 4.32 1.11
C GLU A 136 19.01 5.62 0.51
N PHE A 137 19.21 6.65 1.34
CA PHE A 137 19.64 7.99 0.94
C PHE A 137 20.72 8.55 1.89
N PRO A 138 21.99 8.11 1.76
CA PRO A 138 23.08 8.51 2.66
C PRO A 138 23.34 10.02 2.71
N GLU A 139 23.05 10.74 1.63
CA GLU A 139 23.28 12.18 1.49
C GLU A 139 22.05 13.04 1.84
N MET A 140 20.96 12.43 2.33
CA MET A 140 19.73 13.15 2.64
C MET A 140 19.94 14.12 3.82
N PRO A 141 19.60 15.42 3.66
CA PRO A 141 19.70 16.38 4.77
C PRO A 141 18.83 16.00 5.97
N SER A 142 19.33 16.20 7.19
CA SER A 142 18.62 15.78 8.42
C SER A 142 17.21 16.36 8.55
N HIS A 143 16.96 17.59 8.11
CA HIS A 143 15.62 18.19 8.16
C HIS A 143 14.61 17.45 7.25
N GLN A 144 15.07 16.89 6.13
CA GLN A 144 14.23 16.07 5.24
C GLN A 144 13.96 14.70 5.85
N VAL A 145 14.97 14.11 6.49
CA VAL A 145 14.81 12.85 7.24
C VAL A 145 13.75 13.01 8.32
N GLU A 146 13.87 14.02 9.18
CA GLU A 146 12.89 14.25 10.26
C GLU A 146 11.48 14.50 9.71
N SER A 147 11.35 15.22 8.59
CA SER A 147 10.08 15.41 7.90
C SER A 147 9.45 14.09 7.41
N ILE A 148 10.24 13.17 6.85
CA ILE A 148 9.74 11.82 6.48
C ILE A 148 9.37 11.01 7.72
N LEU A 149 10.11 11.15 8.82
CA LEU A 149 9.82 10.43 10.04
C LEU A 149 8.51 10.90 10.69
N ASP A 150 8.20 12.20 10.63
CA ASP A 150 6.91 12.73 11.08
C ASP A 150 5.76 12.18 10.24
N ALA A 151 5.98 12.05 8.93
CA ALA A 151 5.06 11.39 8.01
C ALA A 151 4.79 9.92 8.41
N VAL A 152 5.82 9.19 8.83
CA VAL A 152 5.69 7.79 9.28
C VAL A 152 4.86 7.69 10.55
N VAL A 153 5.13 8.52 11.56
CA VAL A 153 4.35 8.54 12.81
C VAL A 153 2.88 8.84 12.53
N ARG A 154 2.60 9.79 11.64
CA ARG A 154 1.22 10.15 11.29
C ARG A 154 0.47 9.01 10.61
N ARG A 155 1.13 8.22 9.76
CA ARG A 155 0.52 7.03 9.14
C ARG A 155 0.07 6.00 10.18
N GLN A 156 0.79 5.89 11.29
CA GLN A 156 0.44 4.94 12.36
C GLN A 156 -0.83 5.31 13.11
N GLU A 157 -1.35 6.53 12.96
CA GLU A 157 -2.68 6.91 13.48
C GLU A 157 -3.80 6.04 12.90
N LEU A 158 -3.59 5.44 11.71
CA LEU A 158 -4.52 4.49 11.11
C LEU A 158 -4.81 3.29 12.01
N LEU A 159 -3.81 2.82 12.77
CA LEU A 159 -3.96 1.69 13.70
C LEU A 159 -4.92 1.99 14.85
N ASN A 160 -5.33 3.25 15.04
CA ASN A 160 -6.30 3.66 16.06
C ASN A 160 -7.74 3.80 15.50
N LYS A 161 -7.95 3.65 14.19
CA LYS A 161 -9.29 3.72 13.58
C LYS A 161 -10.08 2.46 13.90
N ALA A 162 -11.36 2.62 14.25
CA ALA A 162 -12.23 1.50 14.63
C ALA A 162 -12.49 0.51 13.47
N ASP A 163 -12.71 1.03 12.27
CA ASP A 163 -13.04 0.23 11.08
C ASP A 163 -11.81 -0.13 10.23
N PHE A 164 -10.65 -0.25 10.87
CA PHE A 164 -9.37 -0.53 10.22
C PHE A 164 -8.68 -1.74 10.86
N HIS A 165 -8.18 -2.65 10.02
CA HIS A 165 -7.36 -3.77 10.47
C HIS A 165 -6.05 -3.84 9.67
N PHE A 166 -4.94 -4.06 10.36
CA PHE A 166 -3.63 -4.30 9.76
C PHE A 166 -3.17 -5.73 10.08
N GLU A 167 -2.89 -6.52 9.05
CA GLU A 167 -2.29 -7.84 9.16
C GLU A 167 -0.87 -7.81 8.59
N GLY A 168 0.13 -7.93 9.47
CA GLY A 168 1.54 -8.04 9.10
C GLY A 168 2.05 -9.47 9.24
N LEU A 169 2.47 -10.07 8.14
CA LEU A 169 3.27 -11.28 8.14
C LEU A 169 4.73 -10.93 7.84
N ILE A 170 5.64 -11.41 8.67
CA ILE A 170 7.08 -11.21 8.50
C ILE A 170 7.82 -12.53 8.41
N ALA A 171 8.84 -12.60 7.57
CA ALA A 171 9.77 -13.72 7.60
C ALA A 171 10.55 -13.71 8.92
N GLU A 172 10.82 -14.89 9.47
CA GLU A 172 11.59 -15.05 10.72
C GLU A 172 12.95 -14.33 10.68
N SER A 173 13.59 -14.24 9.51
CA SER A 173 14.85 -13.51 9.30
C SER A 173 14.78 -12.02 9.64
N VAL A 174 13.58 -11.41 9.60
CA VAL A 174 13.37 -10.01 9.98
C VAL A 174 13.69 -9.79 11.46
N LEU A 175 13.51 -10.81 12.31
CA LEU A 175 13.73 -10.69 13.75
C LEU A 175 15.21 -10.58 14.14
N THR A 176 16.11 -11.06 13.28
CA THR A 176 17.55 -11.11 13.54
C THR A 176 18.35 -10.16 12.64
N THR A 177 17.69 -9.46 11.71
CA THR A 177 18.37 -8.53 10.79
C THR A 177 18.64 -7.20 11.49
N VAL A 178 19.91 -6.90 11.76
CA VAL A 178 20.32 -5.67 12.48
C VAL A 178 20.18 -4.45 11.58
N ILE A 179 19.25 -3.56 11.93
CA ILE A 179 19.04 -2.27 11.26
C ILE A 179 19.20 -1.16 12.30
N GLY A 180 20.13 -0.23 12.06
CA GLY A 180 20.42 0.87 12.99
C GLY A 180 21.21 0.45 14.24
N GLY A 181 21.66 -0.79 14.31
CA GLY A 181 22.42 -1.36 15.43
C GLY A 181 21.54 -2.12 16.45
N PRO A 182 22.16 -2.88 17.38
CA PRO A 182 21.46 -3.75 18.32
C PRO A 182 20.36 -3.04 19.14
N ALA A 183 20.66 -1.85 19.67
CA ALA A 183 19.70 -1.09 20.48
C ALA A 183 18.44 -0.66 19.68
N VAL A 184 18.61 -0.33 18.39
CA VAL A 184 17.49 0.05 17.51
C VAL A 184 16.63 -1.17 17.19
N LEU A 185 17.26 -2.32 16.92
CA LEU A 185 16.55 -3.58 16.70
C LEU A 185 15.79 -4.02 17.96
N ALA A 186 16.41 -4.00 19.14
CA ALA A 186 15.76 -4.32 20.40
C ALA A 186 14.54 -3.41 20.66
N GLY A 187 14.70 -2.09 20.44
CA GLY A 187 13.58 -1.13 20.51
C GLY A 187 12.45 -1.45 19.53
N GLN A 188 12.80 -1.86 18.31
CA GLN A 188 11.83 -2.27 17.29
C GLN A 188 11.09 -3.57 17.68
N LEU A 189 11.77 -4.58 18.18
CA LEU A 189 11.15 -5.85 18.62
C LEU A 189 10.24 -5.63 19.84
N SER A 190 10.67 -4.82 20.79
CA SER A 190 9.84 -4.39 21.94
C SER A 190 8.57 -3.67 21.46
N HIS A 191 8.70 -2.78 20.47
CA HIS A 191 7.54 -2.12 19.84
C HIS A 191 6.60 -3.12 19.15
N LEU A 192 7.12 -4.14 18.46
CA LEU A 192 6.29 -5.19 17.86
C LEU A 192 5.46 -5.93 18.91
N LEU A 193 6.05 -6.29 20.06
CA LEU A 193 5.32 -6.93 21.16
C LEU A 193 4.21 -6.02 21.73
N ALA A 194 4.45 -4.72 21.78
CA ALA A 194 3.47 -3.76 22.28
C ALA A 194 2.31 -3.54 21.29
N VAL A 195 2.62 -3.33 20.01
CA VAL A 195 1.62 -3.03 18.97
C VAL A 195 0.74 -4.24 18.63
N SER A 196 1.29 -5.46 18.74
CA SER A 196 0.54 -6.71 18.52
C SER A 196 -0.54 -6.98 19.58
N ARG A 197 -0.61 -6.18 20.65
CA ARG A 197 -1.69 -6.25 21.65
C ARG A 197 -2.94 -5.49 21.23
N ARG A 198 -2.87 -4.70 20.16
CA ARG A 198 -4.02 -3.92 19.64
C ARG A 198 -4.95 -4.84 18.87
N SER A 199 -6.26 -4.70 19.06
CA SER A 199 -7.27 -5.47 18.31
C SER A 199 -7.30 -5.14 16.82
N SER A 200 -6.80 -3.98 16.42
CA SER A 200 -6.65 -3.54 15.02
C SER A 200 -5.43 -4.12 14.33
N VAL A 201 -4.59 -4.93 15.02
CA VAL A 201 -3.32 -5.43 14.49
C VAL A 201 -3.20 -6.92 14.71
N THR A 202 -2.95 -7.66 13.62
CA THR A 202 -2.47 -9.04 13.66
C THR A 202 -1.05 -9.07 13.15
N MET A 203 -0.13 -9.63 13.94
CA MET A 203 1.27 -9.80 13.56
C MET A 203 1.66 -11.26 13.74
N ARG A 204 2.15 -11.88 12.66
CA ARG A 204 2.61 -13.27 12.72
C ARG A 204 3.91 -13.48 11.96
N VAL A 205 4.68 -14.44 12.41
CA VAL A 205 5.97 -14.82 11.84
C VAL A 205 5.79 -16.04 10.94
N VAL A 206 6.40 -16.01 9.76
CA VAL A 206 6.50 -17.16 8.87
C VAL A 206 7.89 -17.78 9.06
N GLY A 207 7.90 -19.01 9.55
CA GLY A 207 9.12 -19.71 9.93
C GLY A 207 10.01 -20.10 8.75
N ARG A 208 11.32 -20.21 9.00
CA ARG A 208 12.33 -20.59 7.99
C ARG A 208 12.07 -21.95 7.35
N SER A 209 11.53 -22.88 8.11
CA SER A 209 11.26 -24.26 7.72
C SER A 209 9.79 -24.50 7.33
N ALA A 210 9.05 -23.46 6.95
CA ALA A 210 7.67 -23.63 6.50
C ALA A 210 7.59 -24.60 5.31
N ASN A 211 6.62 -25.51 5.33
CA ASN A 211 6.44 -26.52 4.28
C ASN A 211 6.00 -25.95 2.92
N ASP A 212 5.74 -24.65 2.85
CA ASP A 212 5.38 -23.93 1.64
C ASP A 212 6.23 -22.64 1.53
N GLN A 213 7.00 -22.56 0.44
CA GLN A 213 8.00 -21.52 0.19
C GLN A 213 7.45 -20.36 -0.68
N VAL A 214 6.12 -20.29 -0.87
CA VAL A 214 5.49 -19.27 -1.73
C VAL A 214 5.89 -17.84 -1.35
N GLY A 215 6.03 -17.55 -0.05
CA GLY A 215 6.43 -16.23 0.42
C GLY A 215 7.80 -15.79 -0.09
N MET A 216 8.74 -16.72 -0.19
CA MET A 216 10.08 -16.45 -0.72
C MET A 216 10.07 -16.22 -2.22
N VAL A 217 9.27 -16.99 -2.97
CA VAL A 217 9.19 -16.86 -4.43
C VAL A 217 8.45 -15.59 -4.85
N THR A 218 7.40 -15.21 -4.11
CA THR A 218 6.59 -14.02 -4.43
C THR A 218 7.31 -12.72 -4.05
N GLY A 219 8.15 -12.73 -3.01
CA GLY A 219 8.76 -11.51 -2.47
C GLY A 219 7.75 -10.64 -1.70
N PRO A 220 8.20 -9.50 -1.14
CA PRO A 220 7.36 -8.64 -0.31
C PRO A 220 6.26 -7.94 -1.11
N PHE A 221 5.07 -7.85 -0.53
CA PHE A 221 3.95 -7.13 -1.12
C PHE A 221 2.95 -6.64 -0.07
N VAL A 222 2.17 -5.64 -0.44
CA VAL A 222 1.05 -5.12 0.36
C VAL A 222 -0.24 -5.25 -0.42
N LEU A 223 -1.30 -5.71 0.21
CA LEU A 223 -2.63 -5.83 -0.38
C LEU A 223 -3.60 -4.93 0.40
N PHE A 224 -4.23 -4.01 -0.32
CA PHE A 224 -5.21 -3.06 0.22
C PHE A 224 -6.62 -3.54 -0.11
N ASP A 225 -7.37 -3.93 0.91
CA ASP A 225 -8.81 -4.18 0.81
C ASP A 225 -9.56 -2.86 1.04
N LEU A 226 -10.23 -2.38 -0.01
CA LEU A 226 -10.93 -1.11 -0.04
C LEU A 226 -12.40 -1.27 0.36
N PRO A 227 -13.03 -0.27 1.01
CA PRO A 227 -14.44 -0.30 1.34
C PRO A 227 -15.31 -0.34 0.08
N PRO A 228 -16.57 -0.77 0.17
CA PRO A 228 -17.51 -0.63 -0.94
C PRO A 228 -17.63 0.83 -1.40
N MET A 229 -17.96 1.03 -2.67
CA MET A 229 -18.18 2.35 -3.23
C MET A 229 -19.32 3.08 -2.51
N PRO A 230 -19.23 4.41 -2.27
CA PRO A 230 -20.19 5.13 -1.44
C PRO A 230 -21.64 5.06 -1.96
N THR A 231 -21.84 5.23 -3.28
CA THR A 231 -23.19 5.32 -3.87
C THR A 231 -23.64 3.96 -4.39
N SER A 232 -22.85 3.34 -5.26
CA SER A 232 -23.18 2.06 -5.88
C SER A 232 -23.11 0.87 -4.92
N ARG A 233 -22.46 1.04 -3.75
CA ARG A 233 -22.20 -0.03 -2.75
C ARG A 233 -21.46 -1.25 -3.32
N LEU A 234 -20.90 -1.13 -4.52
CA LEU A 234 -20.15 -2.19 -5.16
C LEU A 234 -18.80 -2.37 -4.48
N ARG A 235 -18.40 -3.64 -4.31
CA ARG A 235 -17.07 -3.95 -3.78
C ARG A 235 -16.01 -3.46 -4.76
N GLN A 236 -15.08 -2.68 -4.23
CA GLN A 236 -13.90 -2.29 -4.98
C GLN A 236 -12.94 -3.48 -5.08
N ALA A 237 -12.26 -3.62 -6.22
CA ALA A 237 -11.20 -4.60 -6.34
C ALA A 237 -10.06 -4.23 -5.37
N PRO A 238 -9.49 -5.20 -4.62
CA PRO A 238 -8.29 -4.94 -3.84
C PRO A 238 -7.15 -4.47 -4.75
N VAL A 239 -6.18 -3.78 -4.16
CA VAL A 239 -5.00 -3.28 -4.88
C VAL A 239 -3.77 -3.93 -4.29
N VAL A 240 -2.91 -4.48 -5.15
CA VAL A 240 -1.60 -4.99 -4.73
C VAL A 240 -0.54 -3.93 -5.00
N TYR A 241 0.32 -3.72 -4.02
CA TYR A 241 1.50 -2.88 -4.10
C TYR A 241 2.76 -3.71 -3.94
N MET A 242 3.74 -3.45 -4.79
CA MET A 242 5.10 -3.95 -4.64
C MET A 242 6.09 -2.81 -4.83
N GLU A 243 7.10 -2.79 -3.98
CA GLU A 243 8.20 -1.84 -4.06
C GLU A 243 9.37 -2.48 -4.81
N GLY A 244 9.75 -1.87 -5.93
CA GLY A 244 10.94 -2.23 -6.69
C GLY A 244 11.94 -1.08 -6.71
N HIS A 245 13.21 -1.40 -6.98
CA HIS A 245 14.31 -0.42 -6.98
C HIS A 245 14.09 0.74 -7.98
N PHE A 246 13.50 0.46 -9.14
CA PHE A 246 13.22 1.47 -10.18
C PHE A 246 11.80 2.04 -10.13
N GLY A 247 10.96 1.59 -9.19
CA GLY A 247 9.59 2.09 -9.11
C GLY A 247 8.66 1.26 -8.26
N ARG A 248 7.47 1.84 -8.07
CA ARG A 248 6.37 1.27 -7.32
C ARG A 248 5.35 0.68 -8.28
N ILE A 249 4.98 -0.57 -8.09
CA ILE A 249 4.02 -1.28 -8.95
C ILE A 249 2.69 -1.34 -8.20
N TYR A 250 1.61 -0.91 -8.87
CA TYR A 250 0.24 -1.06 -8.40
C TYR A 250 -0.56 -1.92 -9.37
N LEU A 251 -0.97 -3.09 -8.90
CA LEU A 251 -1.79 -4.03 -9.65
C LEU A 251 -3.26 -3.88 -9.22
N ASP A 252 -4.12 -3.76 -10.22
CA ASP A 252 -5.56 -3.61 -10.08
C ASP A 252 -6.33 -4.46 -11.10
N ASP A 253 -5.63 -5.37 -11.80
CA ASP A 253 -6.24 -6.38 -12.65
C ASP A 253 -6.79 -7.52 -11.78
N VAL A 254 -7.99 -7.98 -12.13
CA VAL A 254 -8.73 -8.98 -11.33
C VAL A 254 -7.96 -10.30 -11.26
N SER A 255 -7.31 -10.73 -12.33
CA SER A 255 -6.59 -12.00 -12.38
C SER A 255 -5.29 -11.94 -11.58
N GLU A 256 -4.54 -10.85 -11.72
CA GLU A 256 -3.29 -10.60 -10.98
C GLU A 256 -3.57 -10.48 -9.48
N VAL A 257 -4.54 -9.67 -9.07
CA VAL A 257 -4.91 -9.49 -7.66
C VAL A 257 -5.40 -10.81 -7.04
N ALA A 258 -6.13 -11.63 -7.80
CA ALA A 258 -6.58 -12.94 -7.33
C ALA A 258 -5.41 -13.92 -7.06
N GLU A 259 -4.31 -13.83 -7.81
CA GLU A 259 -3.09 -14.59 -7.53
C GLU A 259 -2.50 -14.21 -6.16
N TYR A 260 -2.31 -12.92 -5.90
CA TYR A 260 -1.79 -12.43 -4.62
C TYR A 260 -2.72 -12.73 -3.45
N ALA A 261 -4.03 -12.68 -3.65
CA ALA A 261 -5.00 -13.11 -2.65
C ALA A 261 -4.82 -14.60 -2.30
N ARG A 262 -4.55 -15.48 -3.28
CA ARG A 262 -4.21 -16.88 -3.02
C ARG A 262 -2.89 -17.01 -2.24
N VAL A 263 -1.88 -16.21 -2.58
CA VAL A 263 -0.60 -16.17 -1.85
C VAL A 263 -0.81 -15.77 -0.40
N ARG A 264 -1.61 -14.72 -0.13
CA ARG A 264 -2.00 -14.32 1.24
C ARG A 264 -2.55 -15.51 2.02
N GLU A 265 -3.55 -16.22 1.50
CA GLU A 265 -4.14 -17.36 2.21
C GLU A 265 -3.18 -18.54 2.41
N ARG A 266 -2.16 -18.69 1.56
CA ARG A 266 -1.10 -19.68 1.77
C ARG A 266 -0.16 -19.24 2.88
N LEU A 267 0.31 -17.99 2.85
CA LEU A 267 1.14 -17.39 3.90
C LEU A 267 0.47 -17.46 5.27
N ARG A 268 -0.85 -17.19 5.34
CA ARG A 268 -1.62 -17.29 6.58
C ARG A 268 -1.62 -18.70 7.18
N ARG A 269 -1.59 -19.74 6.33
CA ARG A 269 -1.57 -21.15 6.75
C ARG A 269 -0.19 -21.62 7.21
N THR A 270 0.87 -21.00 6.69
CA THR A 270 2.25 -21.32 7.08
C THR A 270 2.77 -20.50 8.24
N ALA A 271 2.18 -19.33 8.49
CA ALA A 271 2.54 -18.49 9.62
C ALA A 271 2.24 -19.18 10.95
N TYR A 272 3.11 -18.97 11.93
CA TYR A 272 2.86 -19.34 13.31
C TYR A 272 1.61 -18.64 13.86
N SER A 273 1.05 -19.15 14.96
CA SER A 273 -0.03 -18.45 15.65
C SER A 273 0.45 -17.07 16.15
N GLU A 274 -0.47 -16.15 16.46
CA GLU A 274 -0.10 -14.85 17.04
C GLU A 274 0.66 -15.00 18.35
N LYS A 275 0.28 -16.00 19.16
CA LYS A 275 0.96 -16.33 20.41
C LYS A 275 2.39 -16.80 20.17
N ASP A 276 2.58 -17.82 19.33
CA ASP A 276 3.90 -18.39 19.07
C ASP A 276 4.81 -17.37 18.35
N SER A 277 4.23 -16.54 17.49
CA SER A 277 4.94 -15.41 16.86
C SER A 277 5.42 -14.41 17.90
N GLY A 278 4.60 -14.08 18.90
CA GLY A 278 4.99 -13.23 20.02
C GLY A 278 6.10 -13.86 20.87
N GLU A 279 6.07 -15.18 21.09
CA GLU A 279 7.14 -15.90 21.78
C GLU A 279 8.47 -15.85 21.01
N LEU A 280 8.43 -15.98 19.67
CA LEU A 280 9.62 -15.82 18.81
C LEU A 280 10.18 -14.40 18.85
N VAL A 281 9.33 -13.38 18.78
CA VAL A 281 9.77 -11.97 18.91
C VAL A 281 10.39 -11.71 20.28
N LEU A 282 9.81 -12.26 21.35
CA LEU A 282 10.34 -12.13 22.71
C LEU A 282 11.68 -12.87 22.87
N ALA A 283 11.84 -14.04 22.27
CA ALA A 283 13.10 -14.77 22.26
C ALA A 283 14.19 -13.96 21.55
N ALA A 284 13.92 -13.44 20.35
CA ALA A 284 14.85 -12.59 19.62
C ALA A 284 15.22 -11.33 20.42
N LEU A 285 14.26 -10.67 21.07
CA LEU A 285 14.52 -9.49 21.91
C LEU A 285 15.51 -9.81 23.05
N LYS A 286 15.34 -10.95 23.72
CA LYS A 286 16.23 -11.37 24.82
C LYS A 286 17.65 -11.64 24.36
N GLU A 287 17.86 -12.08 23.12
CA GLU A 287 19.21 -12.26 22.57
C GLU A 287 19.92 -10.90 22.50
N TRP A 288 19.25 -9.86 22.00
CA TRP A 288 19.81 -8.52 21.87
C TRP A 288 19.96 -7.74 23.19
N ASP A 289 19.15 -8.05 24.20
CA ASP A 289 19.32 -7.48 25.55
C ASP A 289 20.53 -8.08 26.29
N ASN A 290 20.97 -9.29 25.90
CA ASN A 290 22.07 -10.03 26.54
C ASN A 290 23.41 -9.94 25.79
N GLU A 291 23.44 -9.45 24.55
CA GLU A 291 24.68 -9.22 23.82
C GLU A 291 25.34 -7.92 24.31
N GLU A 292 26.47 -8.05 25.03
CA GLU A 292 27.46 -6.98 25.13
C GLU A 292 27.78 -6.50 23.70
N PRO A 293 27.91 -5.17 23.47
CA PRO A 293 28.02 -4.61 22.13
C PRO A 293 29.15 -5.32 21.37
N ILE A 294 28.77 -6.08 20.34
CA ILE A 294 29.73 -6.70 19.42
C ILE A 294 30.56 -5.56 18.85
N ASN A 295 31.80 -5.48 19.33
CA ASN A 295 32.78 -4.50 18.90
C ASN A 295 33.08 -4.81 17.43
N CYS A 296 32.35 -4.14 16.54
CA CYS A 296 32.58 -4.22 15.11
C CYS A 296 34.04 -3.83 14.88
N PRO A 297 34.90 -4.67 14.28
CA PRO A 297 36.24 -4.26 13.95
C PRO A 297 36.10 -3.12 12.94
N VAL A 298 36.29 -1.89 13.43
CA VAL A 298 36.55 -0.75 12.57
C VAL A 298 37.90 -1.05 11.94
N ASP A 299 37.87 -1.64 10.75
CA ASP A 299 39.08 -1.91 9.99
C ASP A 299 39.78 -0.57 9.76
N LYS A 300 40.96 -0.49 10.37
CA LYS A 300 41.86 0.64 10.25
C LYS A 300 42.25 0.74 8.78
N LYS A 301 42.00 1.92 8.21
CA LYS A 301 42.75 2.57 7.13
C LYS A 301 43.84 1.70 6.47
N GLN A 302 43.68 1.44 5.17
CA GLN A 302 44.77 1.55 4.20
C GLN A 302 44.22 2.19 2.92
#